data_AF-A0A7J8V424-F1
#
_entry.id   AF-A0A7J8V424-F1
#
_cell.length_a   1.000
_cell.length_b   1.000
_cell.length_c   1.000
_cell.angle_alpha   90.00
_cell.angle_beta   90.00
_cell.angle_gamma   90.00
#
_symmetry.space_group_name_H-M   'P 1'
#
loop_
_entity.id
_entity.type
_entity.pdbx_description
1 polymer ?
#
loop_
_entity_poly.entity_id
_entity_poly.type
_entity_poly.pdbx_seq_one_letter_code
_entity_poly.pdbx_strand_id
1 'polypeptide(L)'
;DTRGNQTVLFPSPFKVDIVVLDGDFPLDGKNWSKEEFDRYIVKERTGKRPLLAGELVVTVRDGVGLIENIEFTDNSSWIRSRKFRIGAKVAGGSCQGVRIREAMTEAFVVKDHRGELYKKHHPPTLGDEVWRLEKIGKDGVFHKRLASEGVHTVQDFLKMWVVDHAKLRTILGPAMSEKMWNVTVKHAKTCVMGNKHYVLRGPDYKVLLNPICQLVNAEINGSIYTTHNLSDINRVSVSNWLYS
;
A
#
# COMPACT_ATOMS: atom_id res chain seq x y z
N ASP A 1 29.31 -0.58 -48.11
CA ASP A 1 28.75 -0.79 -46.78
C ASP A 1 27.75 0.33 -46.51
N THR A 2 26.49 0.10 -46.88
CA THR A 2 25.46 1.13 -46.97
C THR A 2 24.12 0.48 -46.66
N ARG A 3 23.75 0.47 -45.38
CA ARG A 3 22.36 0.33 -44.97
C ARG A 3 22.02 1.52 -44.11
N GLY A 4 21.67 2.61 -44.78
CA GLY A 4 21.06 3.77 -44.13
C GLY A 4 19.81 3.31 -43.39
N ASN A 5 19.71 3.71 -42.13
CA ASN A 5 18.47 3.67 -41.38
C ASN A 5 17.44 4.51 -42.16
N GLN A 6 16.55 3.85 -42.89
CA GLN A 6 15.38 4.51 -43.43
C GLN A 6 14.49 4.91 -42.26
N THR A 7 14.54 6.19 -41.90
CA THR A 7 13.50 6.80 -41.08
C THR A 7 12.23 6.74 -41.91
N VAL A 8 11.35 5.79 -41.59
CA VAL A 8 10.00 5.74 -42.15
C VAL A 8 9.27 6.97 -41.61
N LEU A 9 9.26 8.03 -42.40
CA LEU A 9 8.37 9.17 -42.17
C LEU A 9 6.95 8.65 -42.40
N PHE A 10 6.08 8.77 -41.40
CA PHE A 10 4.65 8.55 -41.56
C PHE A 10 4.03 9.90 -41.97
N PRO A 11 3.78 10.15 -43.27
CA PRO A 11 3.34 11.47 -43.73
C PRO A 11 1.89 11.80 -43.34
N SER A 12 1.12 10.81 -42.84
CA SER A 12 -0.27 10.99 -42.44
C SER A 12 -0.53 10.51 -41.01
N PRO A 13 -1.32 11.25 -40.23
CA PRO A 13 -1.84 10.77 -38.96
C PRO A 13 -2.65 9.48 -39.15
N PHE A 14 -2.49 8.52 -38.25
CA PHE A 14 -3.28 7.31 -38.21
C PHE A 14 -3.84 7.07 -36.80
N LYS A 15 -4.81 6.17 -36.68
CA LYS A 15 -5.48 5.88 -35.41
C LYS A 15 -5.04 4.52 -34.88
N VAL A 16 -4.92 4.42 -33.57
CA VAL A 16 -4.55 3.21 -32.84
C VAL A 16 -5.60 2.92 -31.79
N ASP A 17 -6.09 1.69 -31.77
CA ASP A 17 -6.96 1.17 -30.73
C ASP A 17 -6.11 0.67 -29.56
N ILE A 18 -6.46 1.13 -28.35
CA ILE A 18 -5.90 0.67 -27.09
C ILE A 18 -6.78 -0.45 -26.55
N VAL A 19 -6.16 -1.60 -26.32
CA VAL A 19 -6.85 -2.83 -25.92
C VAL A 19 -6.18 -3.44 -24.69
N VAL A 20 -6.90 -4.34 -24.02
CA VAL A 20 -6.34 -5.12 -22.92
C VAL A 20 -5.99 -6.51 -23.42
N LEU A 21 -4.77 -6.98 -23.15
CA LEU A 21 -4.33 -8.35 -23.46
C LEU A 21 -4.17 -9.16 -22.17
N ASP A 22 -4.27 -10.48 -22.31
CA ASP A 22 -3.90 -11.42 -21.24
C ASP A 22 -2.41 -11.27 -20.91
N GLY A 23 -2.08 -11.23 -19.61
CA GLY A 23 -0.70 -11.16 -19.13
C GLY A 23 0.22 -12.28 -19.66
N ASP A 24 -0.34 -13.44 -19.98
CA ASP A 24 0.39 -14.60 -20.53
C ASP A 24 0.62 -14.51 -22.04
N PHE A 25 0.27 -13.39 -22.70
CA PHE A 25 0.65 -13.18 -24.08
C PHE A 25 2.19 -13.29 -24.24
N PRO A 26 2.68 -14.13 -25.17
CA PRO A 26 4.10 -14.46 -25.27
C PRO A 26 4.95 -13.23 -25.64
N LEU A 27 6.09 -13.08 -24.95
CA LEU A 27 7.11 -12.07 -25.25
C LEU A 27 8.05 -12.51 -26.37
N ASP A 28 8.25 -13.82 -26.52
CA ASP A 28 9.23 -14.39 -27.42
C ASP A 28 8.67 -14.50 -28.83
N GLY A 29 9.18 -13.66 -29.72
CA GLY A 29 8.84 -13.67 -31.14
C GLY A 29 7.83 -12.59 -31.50
N LYS A 30 8.34 -11.40 -31.85
CA LYS A 30 7.61 -10.29 -32.49
C LYS A 30 6.87 -10.65 -33.81
N ASN A 31 6.70 -11.94 -34.11
CA ASN A 31 6.14 -12.52 -35.31
C ASN A 31 4.75 -13.14 -35.04
N TRP A 32 3.92 -12.51 -34.19
CA TRP A 32 2.51 -12.88 -34.13
C TRP A 32 1.76 -12.36 -35.37
N SER A 33 0.72 -13.10 -35.74
CA SER A 33 -0.29 -12.64 -36.70
C SER A 33 -1.25 -11.65 -36.04
N LYS A 34 -1.99 -10.90 -36.85
CA LYS A 34 -3.03 -9.99 -36.34
C LYS A 34 -4.14 -10.76 -35.62
N GLU A 35 -4.47 -11.93 -36.16
CA GLU A 35 -5.47 -12.83 -35.61
C GLU A 35 -5.00 -13.44 -34.28
N GLU A 36 -3.71 -13.78 -34.17
CA GLU A 36 -3.10 -14.17 -32.90
C GLU A 36 -3.20 -13.09 -31.85
N PHE A 37 -2.84 -11.85 -32.18
CA PHE A 37 -2.99 -10.72 -31.27
C PHE A 37 -4.44 -10.53 -30.82
N ASP A 38 -5.37 -10.54 -31.78
CA ASP A 38 -6.80 -10.32 -31.53
C ASP A 38 -7.43 -11.42 -30.66
N ARG A 39 -6.92 -12.67 -30.71
CA ARG A 39 -7.38 -13.77 -29.84
C ARG A 39 -7.04 -13.57 -28.37
N TYR A 40 -6.00 -12.81 -28.06
CA TYR A 40 -5.57 -12.57 -26.68
C TYR A 40 -6.14 -11.28 -26.09
N ILE A 41 -6.96 -10.54 -26.86
CA ILE A 41 -7.69 -9.38 -26.34
C ILE A 41 -8.72 -9.86 -25.31
N VAL A 42 -8.58 -9.36 -24.09
CA VAL A 42 -9.44 -9.70 -22.96
C VAL A 42 -10.64 -8.77 -22.96
N LYS A 43 -11.83 -9.37 -22.93
CA LYS A 43 -13.09 -8.65 -22.74
C LYS A 43 -13.50 -8.65 -21.27
N GLU A 44 -14.40 -7.75 -20.93
CA GLU A 44 -15.08 -7.71 -19.64
C GLU A 44 -15.81 -9.03 -19.33
N ARG A 45 -16.04 -9.26 -18.03
CA ARG A 45 -16.89 -10.36 -17.59
C ARG A 45 -18.35 -10.08 -17.93
N THR A 46 -19.12 -11.15 -18.15
CA THR A 46 -20.56 -11.06 -18.39
C THR A 46 -21.25 -10.18 -17.33
N GLY A 47 -21.97 -9.16 -17.79
CA GLY A 47 -22.70 -8.22 -16.92
C GLY A 47 -21.85 -7.14 -16.25
N LYS A 48 -20.59 -6.94 -16.67
CA LYS A 48 -19.73 -5.84 -16.21
C LYS A 48 -19.60 -4.74 -17.26
N ARG A 49 -19.09 -3.58 -16.81
CA ARG A 49 -18.68 -2.48 -17.69
C ARG A 49 -17.47 -2.91 -18.54
N PRO A 50 -17.19 -2.23 -19.67
CA PRO A 50 -16.00 -2.48 -20.46
C PRO A 50 -14.75 -2.48 -19.59
N LEU A 51 -13.88 -3.48 -19.76
CA LEU A 51 -12.73 -3.71 -18.88
C LEU A 51 -11.78 -2.50 -18.79
N LEU A 52 -11.70 -1.74 -19.88
CA LEU A 52 -10.96 -0.50 -19.99
C LEU A 52 -11.94 0.61 -20.41
N ALA A 53 -11.88 1.74 -19.73
CA ALA A 53 -12.70 2.92 -19.99
C ALA A 53 -11.81 4.13 -20.31
N GLY A 54 -12.39 5.13 -20.99
CA GLY A 54 -11.71 6.37 -21.35
C GLY A 54 -11.45 6.50 -22.86
N GLU A 55 -10.37 7.19 -23.24
CA GLU A 55 -9.96 7.40 -24.63
C GLU A 55 -9.18 6.18 -25.13
N LEU A 56 -9.91 5.25 -25.75
CA LEU A 56 -9.33 4.00 -26.25
C LEU A 56 -8.91 4.06 -27.72
N VAL A 57 -9.11 5.20 -28.40
CA VAL A 57 -8.69 5.39 -29.78
C VAL A 57 -7.82 6.64 -29.85
N VAL A 58 -6.53 6.43 -30.08
CA VAL A 58 -5.52 7.49 -30.05
C VAL A 58 -5.14 7.87 -31.47
N THR A 59 -5.03 9.16 -31.74
CA THR A 59 -4.45 9.64 -33.00
C THR A 59 -2.94 9.78 -32.85
N VAL A 60 -2.19 9.06 -33.68
CA VAL A 60 -0.72 9.14 -33.75
C VAL A 60 -0.35 10.18 -34.81
N ARG A 61 0.44 11.18 -34.42
CA ARG A 61 1.00 12.22 -35.29
C ARG A 61 2.51 12.22 -35.13
N ASP A 62 3.23 12.24 -36.25
CA ASP A 62 4.71 12.23 -36.26
C ASP A 62 5.32 11.10 -35.42
N GLY A 63 4.65 9.94 -35.40
CA GLY A 63 5.06 8.76 -34.62
C GLY A 63 4.72 8.80 -33.12
N VAL A 64 4.03 9.84 -32.64
CA VAL A 64 3.67 10.00 -31.23
C VAL A 64 2.15 10.05 -31.07
N GLY A 65 1.62 9.26 -30.13
CA GLY A 65 0.22 9.31 -29.69
C GLY A 65 0.17 9.52 -28.18
N LEU A 66 -0.70 10.41 -27.72
CA LEU A 66 -0.90 10.68 -26.30
C LEU A 66 -2.12 9.92 -25.79
N ILE A 67 -1.96 9.24 -24.65
CA ILE A 67 -3.05 8.61 -23.91
C ILE A 67 -3.20 9.39 -22.61
N GLU A 68 -4.32 10.11 -22.46
CA GLU A 68 -4.56 10.90 -21.25
C GLU A 68 -5.41 10.13 -20.24
N ASN A 69 -6.60 9.70 -20.67
CA ASN A 69 -7.60 9.14 -19.77
C ASN A 69 -7.88 7.69 -20.12
N ILE A 70 -7.24 6.75 -19.41
CA ILE A 70 -7.60 5.33 -19.43
C ILE A 70 -7.72 4.78 -18.01
N GLU A 71 -8.73 3.96 -17.77
CA GLU A 71 -9.00 3.37 -16.46
C GLU A 71 -9.45 1.92 -16.60
N PHE A 72 -8.86 1.02 -15.80
CA PHE A 72 -9.35 -0.35 -15.66
C PHE A 72 -10.57 -0.39 -14.74
N THR A 73 -11.66 -0.98 -15.19
CA THR A 73 -12.90 -1.06 -14.39
C THR A 73 -13.03 -2.35 -13.57
N ASP A 74 -12.13 -3.32 -13.76
CA ASP A 74 -12.07 -4.57 -13.00
C ASP A 74 -10.60 -4.93 -12.73
N ASN A 75 -10.37 -5.71 -11.69
CA ASN A 75 -9.03 -6.14 -11.30
C ASN A 75 -8.56 -7.35 -12.10
N SER A 76 -7.26 -7.64 -12.14
CA SER A 76 -6.72 -8.77 -12.90
C SER A 76 -6.82 -10.10 -12.15
N SER A 77 -7.43 -10.17 -10.97
CA SER A 77 -7.42 -11.41 -10.18
C SER A 77 -8.32 -12.50 -10.79
N TRP A 78 -9.31 -12.19 -11.60
CA TRP A 78 -10.23 -13.20 -12.12
C TRP A 78 -9.70 -13.98 -13.33
N ILE A 79 -8.65 -13.50 -14.00
CA ILE A 79 -8.02 -14.18 -15.14
C ILE A 79 -6.88 -15.12 -14.69
N ARG A 80 -6.59 -16.15 -15.48
CA ARG A 80 -5.59 -17.18 -15.15
C ARG A 80 -4.20 -16.61 -14.88
N SER A 81 -3.73 -15.68 -15.71
CA SER A 81 -2.40 -15.05 -15.59
C SER A 81 -2.27 -14.08 -14.41
N ARG A 82 -3.40 -13.71 -13.78
CA ARG A 82 -3.49 -12.68 -12.73
C ARG A 82 -2.95 -11.30 -13.13
N LYS A 83 -2.68 -11.08 -14.42
CA LYS A 83 -2.05 -9.89 -14.98
C LYS A 83 -2.72 -9.49 -16.28
N PHE A 84 -2.62 -8.21 -16.60
CA PHE A 84 -3.00 -7.67 -17.90
C PHE A 84 -1.79 -7.02 -18.58
N ARG A 85 -1.89 -6.81 -19.88
CA ARG A 85 -1.02 -5.90 -20.65
C ARG A 85 -1.91 -4.89 -21.36
N ILE A 86 -1.37 -3.71 -21.65
CA ILE A 86 -1.99 -2.78 -22.59
C ILE A 86 -1.42 -3.10 -23.97
N GLY A 87 -2.31 -3.38 -24.92
CA GLY A 87 -2.01 -3.56 -26.33
C GLY A 87 -2.40 -2.32 -27.14
N ALA A 88 -1.70 -2.10 -28.25
CA ALA A 88 -1.96 -1.03 -29.20
C ALA A 88 -1.95 -1.61 -30.61
N LYS A 89 -3.05 -1.45 -31.36
CA LYS A 89 -3.19 -1.96 -32.74
C LYS A 89 -3.73 -0.86 -33.66
N VAL A 90 -3.34 -0.87 -34.93
CA VAL A 90 -3.86 0.11 -35.89
C VAL A 90 -5.36 -0.07 -36.09
N ALA A 91 -6.11 1.02 -35.95
CA ALA A 91 -7.54 1.03 -36.20
C ALA A 91 -7.82 0.75 -37.68
N GLY A 92 -8.84 -0.06 -37.96
CA GLY A 92 -9.18 -0.50 -39.31
C GLY A 92 -9.29 0.66 -40.30
N GLY A 93 -8.61 0.54 -41.45
CA GLY A 93 -8.68 1.52 -42.54
C GLY A 93 -7.84 2.80 -42.35
N SER A 94 -7.11 2.97 -41.24
CA SER A 94 -6.37 4.21 -40.95
C SER A 94 -4.96 4.30 -41.57
N CYS A 95 -4.43 3.20 -42.13
CA CYS A 95 -3.13 3.19 -42.82
C CYS A 95 -3.20 2.27 -44.05
N GLN A 96 -2.88 2.80 -45.22
CA GLN A 96 -2.78 2.04 -46.48
C GLN A 96 -1.31 1.90 -46.90
N GLY A 97 -0.90 0.69 -47.26
CA GLY A 97 0.40 0.41 -47.90
C GLY A 97 1.55 0.01 -46.98
N VAL A 98 1.50 0.27 -45.66
CA VAL A 98 2.55 -0.13 -44.71
C VAL A 98 1.96 -0.91 -43.54
N ARG A 99 2.52 -2.10 -43.24
CA ARG A 99 2.14 -2.89 -42.06
C ARG A 99 2.83 -2.32 -40.81
N ILE A 100 2.06 -1.62 -39.99
CA ILE A 100 2.48 -1.26 -38.63
C ILE A 100 2.13 -2.44 -37.72
N ARG A 101 3.11 -2.93 -36.95
CA ARG A 101 2.91 -4.04 -36.00
C ARG A 101 2.26 -3.54 -34.72
N GLU A 102 1.49 -4.43 -34.09
CA GLU A 102 0.91 -4.18 -32.78
C GLU A 102 2.02 -4.02 -31.73
N ALA A 103 1.75 -3.21 -30.72
CA ALA A 103 2.63 -3.01 -29.58
C ALA A 103 1.92 -3.48 -28.30
N MET A 104 2.71 -3.79 -27.28
CA MET A 104 2.19 -4.12 -25.96
C MET A 104 3.16 -3.69 -24.86
N THR A 105 2.62 -3.48 -23.66
CA THR A 105 3.41 -3.26 -22.45
C THR A 105 3.91 -4.58 -21.84
N GLU A 106 4.77 -4.45 -20.84
CA GLU A 106 4.98 -5.52 -19.88
C GLU A 106 3.70 -5.86 -19.11
N ALA A 107 3.63 -7.09 -18.60
CA ALA A 107 2.47 -7.56 -17.85
C ALA A 107 2.47 -6.98 -16.43
N PHE A 108 1.33 -6.44 -15.99
CA PHE A 108 1.15 -5.86 -14.66
C PHE A 108 -0.14 -6.35 -13.98
N VAL A 109 -0.13 -6.29 -12.65
CA VAL A 109 -1.30 -6.65 -11.83
C VAL A 109 -2.19 -5.42 -11.67
N VAL A 110 -3.46 -5.53 -12.05
CA VAL A 110 -4.47 -4.52 -11.74
C VAL A 110 -5.17 -4.94 -10.45
N LYS A 111 -5.06 -4.11 -9.42
CA LYS A 111 -5.66 -4.39 -8.11
C LYS A 111 -7.01 -3.71 -7.99
N ASP A 112 -7.90 -4.33 -7.22
CA ASP A 112 -9.14 -3.71 -6.83
C ASP A 112 -8.86 -2.54 -5.86
N HIS A 113 -9.52 -1.41 -6.07
CA HIS A 113 -9.38 -0.23 -5.21
C HIS A 113 -9.75 -0.51 -3.74
N ARG A 114 -10.56 -1.55 -3.47
CA ARG A 114 -10.86 -2.03 -2.11
C ARG A 114 -9.59 -2.28 -1.30
N GLY A 115 -8.51 -2.78 -1.93
CA GLY A 115 -7.26 -3.10 -1.23
C GLY A 115 -6.50 -1.87 -0.72
N GLU A 116 -6.66 -0.71 -1.36
CA GLU A 116 -5.94 0.51 -0.98
C GLU A 116 -6.50 1.12 0.30
N LEU A 117 -7.84 1.16 0.43
CA LEU A 117 -8.48 1.69 1.64
C LEU A 117 -8.06 0.93 2.90
N TYR A 118 -7.85 -0.38 2.81
CA TYR A 118 -7.50 -1.25 3.96
C TYR A 118 -5.99 -1.54 4.11
N LYS A 119 -5.14 -0.88 3.33
CA LYS A 119 -3.70 -1.13 3.32
C LYS A 119 -3.05 -0.84 4.67
N LYS A 120 -2.12 -1.70 5.09
CA LYS A 120 -1.29 -1.48 6.29
C LYS A 120 -0.22 -0.44 5.98
N HIS A 121 0.08 0.43 6.92
CA HIS A 121 1.13 1.43 6.76
C HIS A 121 2.47 0.87 7.24
N HIS A 122 3.53 1.05 6.45
CA HIS A 122 4.88 0.56 6.74
C HIS A 122 5.92 1.67 6.50
N PRO A 123 6.45 2.33 7.56
CA PRO A 123 6.06 2.18 8.96
C PRO A 123 4.68 2.80 9.25
N PRO A 124 3.98 2.34 10.30
CA PRO A 124 2.80 3.05 10.79
C PRO A 124 3.20 4.37 11.44
N THR A 125 2.23 5.29 11.54
CA THR A 125 2.37 6.56 12.26
C THR A 125 1.60 6.53 13.57
N LEU A 126 1.96 7.39 14.53
CA LEU A 126 1.27 7.49 15.82
C LEU A 126 -0.24 7.76 15.69
N GLY A 127 -0.62 8.57 14.69
CA GLY A 127 -2.01 8.95 14.43
C GLY A 127 -2.79 7.96 13.58
N ASP A 128 -2.16 6.90 13.07
CA ASP A 128 -2.87 5.87 12.34
C ASP A 128 -3.89 5.19 13.25
N GLU A 129 -5.07 4.87 12.70
CA GLU A 129 -6.02 4.01 13.38
C GLU A 129 -5.37 2.65 13.70
N VAL A 130 -5.69 2.06 14.84
CA VAL A 130 -5.03 0.85 15.35
C VAL A 130 -5.18 -0.36 14.41
N TRP A 131 -6.24 -0.39 13.62
CA TRP A 131 -6.43 -1.41 12.60
C TRP A 131 -5.45 -1.29 11.43
N ARG A 132 -4.65 -0.21 11.31
CA ARG A 132 -3.54 -0.14 10.36
C ARG A 132 -2.36 -1.03 10.76
N LEU A 133 -2.35 -1.57 11.99
CA LEU A 133 -1.38 -2.57 12.41
C LEU A 133 -1.64 -3.93 11.74
N GLU A 134 -0.57 -4.70 11.54
CA GLU A 134 -0.68 -6.07 11.08
C GLU A 134 -1.53 -6.91 12.05
N LYS A 135 -2.24 -7.92 11.51
CA LYS A 135 -3.12 -8.85 12.24
C LYS A 135 -4.35 -8.24 12.92
N ILE A 136 -4.58 -6.94 12.82
CA ILE A 136 -5.81 -6.27 13.26
C ILE A 136 -6.60 -5.82 12.03
N GLY A 137 -7.76 -6.41 11.74
CA GLY A 137 -8.60 -5.98 10.60
C GLY A 137 -9.50 -4.81 10.96
N LYS A 138 -9.76 -3.89 10.01
CA LYS A 138 -10.79 -2.85 10.20
C LYS A 138 -12.13 -3.52 10.50
N ASP A 139 -12.84 -2.98 11.49
CA ASP A 139 -14.12 -3.50 12.02
C ASP A 139 -14.11 -4.98 12.46
N GLY A 140 -12.92 -5.57 12.56
CA GLY A 140 -12.71 -6.94 13.03
C GLY A 140 -12.80 -7.04 14.55
N VAL A 141 -12.77 -8.27 15.05
CA VAL A 141 -12.95 -8.57 16.49
C VAL A 141 -11.93 -7.82 17.35
N PHE A 142 -10.64 -7.85 16.99
CA PHE A 142 -9.60 -7.14 17.75
C PHE A 142 -9.76 -5.62 17.69
N HIS A 143 -10.12 -5.07 16.54
CA HIS A 143 -10.35 -3.63 16.40
C HIS A 143 -11.48 -3.17 17.32
N LYS A 144 -12.61 -3.89 17.33
CA LYS A 144 -13.76 -3.58 18.18
C LYS A 144 -13.43 -3.68 19.67
N ARG A 145 -12.70 -4.72 20.10
CA ARG A 145 -12.26 -4.89 21.50
C ARG A 145 -11.31 -3.80 21.97
N LEU A 146 -10.37 -3.41 21.11
CA LEU A 146 -9.45 -2.29 21.40
C LEU A 146 -10.22 -0.98 21.51
N ALA A 147 -11.13 -0.71 20.56
CA ALA A 147 -11.95 0.49 20.55
C ALA A 147 -12.87 0.60 21.78
N SER A 148 -13.44 -0.51 22.27
CA SER A 148 -14.26 -0.49 23.50
C SER A 148 -13.47 -0.13 24.76
N GLU A 149 -12.14 -0.23 24.71
CA GLU A 149 -11.22 0.11 25.80
C GLU A 149 -10.47 1.43 25.54
N GLY A 150 -10.93 2.22 24.56
CA GLY A 150 -10.35 3.52 24.21
C GLY A 150 -9.04 3.44 23.40
N VAL A 151 -8.67 2.28 22.88
CA VAL A 151 -7.48 2.11 22.04
C VAL A 151 -7.86 2.26 20.57
N HIS A 152 -7.80 3.50 20.08
CA HIS A 152 -8.21 3.84 18.71
C HIS A 152 -7.02 4.02 17.75
N THR A 153 -5.88 4.47 18.26
CA THR A 153 -4.70 4.79 17.43
C THR A 153 -3.51 3.87 17.73
N VAL A 154 -2.52 3.88 16.85
CA VAL A 154 -1.23 3.22 17.09
C VAL A 154 -0.54 3.81 18.32
N GLN A 155 -0.67 5.11 18.57
CA GLN A 155 -0.17 5.74 19.80
C GLN A 155 -0.83 5.14 21.05
N ASP A 156 -2.16 5.01 21.07
CA ASP A 156 -2.88 4.46 22.23
C ASP A 156 -2.47 3.01 22.49
N PHE A 157 -2.32 2.22 21.42
CA PHE A 157 -1.86 0.84 21.50
C PHE A 157 -0.47 0.75 22.14
N LEU A 158 0.47 1.59 21.68
CA LEU A 158 1.82 1.61 22.22
C LEU A 158 1.89 2.17 23.65
N LYS A 159 1.09 3.19 23.97
CA LYS A 159 0.95 3.69 25.35
C LYS A 159 0.49 2.60 26.29
N MET A 160 -0.57 1.88 25.93
CA MET A 160 -1.07 0.78 26.74
C MET A 160 -0.06 -0.37 26.82
N TRP A 161 0.67 -0.65 25.74
CA TRP A 161 1.75 -1.63 25.75
C TRP A 161 2.87 -1.29 26.75
N VAL A 162 3.21 0.00 26.91
CA VAL A 162 4.22 0.48 27.88
C VAL A 162 3.68 0.49 29.30
N VAL A 163 2.48 1.05 29.50
CA VAL A 163 1.92 1.34 30.83
C VAL A 163 1.26 0.11 31.46
N ASP A 164 0.51 -0.67 30.68
CA ASP A 164 -0.23 -1.84 31.16
C ASP A 164 -0.30 -2.95 30.08
N HIS A 165 0.84 -3.60 29.90
CA HIS A 165 0.99 -4.71 28.96
C HIS A 165 0.02 -5.87 29.23
N ALA A 166 -0.26 -6.14 30.51
CA ALA A 166 -1.14 -7.24 30.92
C ALA A 166 -2.59 -6.94 30.51
N LYS A 167 -3.09 -5.73 30.76
CA LYS A 167 -4.41 -5.31 30.30
C LYS A 167 -4.53 -5.40 28.78
N LEU A 168 -3.55 -4.89 28.03
CA LEU A 168 -3.58 -4.98 26.56
C LEU A 168 -3.67 -6.44 26.07
N ARG A 169 -2.97 -7.37 26.73
CA ARG A 169 -3.10 -8.81 26.45
C ARG A 169 -4.48 -9.36 26.75
N THR A 170 -5.07 -8.98 27.88
CA THR A 170 -6.43 -9.37 28.26
C THR A 170 -7.47 -8.88 27.25
N ILE A 171 -7.36 -7.64 26.77
CA ILE A 171 -8.29 -7.05 25.80
C ILE A 171 -8.31 -7.84 24.49
N LEU A 172 -7.13 -8.20 23.96
CA LEU A 172 -7.04 -8.98 22.73
C LEU A 172 -7.48 -10.43 22.95
N GLY A 173 -7.23 -10.94 24.16
CA GLY A 173 -7.66 -12.25 24.62
C GLY A 173 -6.97 -13.42 23.90
N PRO A 174 -7.39 -14.66 24.18
CA PRO A 174 -6.72 -15.88 23.70
C PRO A 174 -6.79 -16.07 22.18
N ALA A 175 -7.74 -15.41 21.50
CA ALA A 175 -7.84 -15.43 20.04
C ALA A 175 -6.62 -14.78 19.36
N MET A 176 -5.91 -13.87 20.04
CA MET A 176 -4.65 -13.32 19.57
C MET A 176 -3.50 -14.27 19.96
N SER A 177 -3.18 -15.21 19.07
CA SER A 177 -2.04 -16.12 19.28
C SER A 177 -0.72 -15.36 19.50
N GLU A 178 0.25 -15.99 20.17
CA GLU A 178 1.60 -15.43 20.39
C GLU A 178 2.27 -14.98 19.09
N LYS A 179 2.12 -15.76 18.02
CA LYS A 179 2.66 -15.41 16.70
C LYS A 179 2.04 -14.12 16.16
N MET A 180 0.72 -13.99 16.27
CA MET A 180 0.01 -12.78 15.81
C MET A 180 0.40 -11.58 16.65
N TRP A 181 0.42 -11.72 17.98
CA TRP A 181 0.85 -10.70 18.90
C TRP A 181 2.25 -10.18 18.58
N ASN A 182 3.23 -11.07 18.41
CA ASN A 182 4.61 -10.70 18.12
C ASN A 182 4.73 -9.91 16.82
N VAL A 183 3.97 -10.29 15.79
CA VAL A 183 3.90 -9.55 14.52
C VAL A 183 3.30 -8.16 14.73
N THR A 184 2.16 -8.05 15.43
CA THR A 184 1.48 -6.77 15.71
C THR A 184 2.40 -5.81 16.48
N VAL A 185 3.03 -6.28 17.56
CA VAL A 185 3.91 -5.45 18.39
C VAL A 185 5.17 -5.06 17.65
N LYS A 186 5.79 -6.00 16.91
CA LYS A 186 6.96 -5.69 16.08
C LYS A 186 6.63 -4.60 15.07
N HIS A 187 5.48 -4.71 14.41
CA HIS A 187 5.01 -3.72 13.45
C HIS A 187 4.71 -2.37 14.11
N ALA A 188 4.01 -2.33 15.23
CA ALA A 188 3.74 -1.08 15.95
C ALA A 188 5.04 -0.37 16.37
N LYS A 189 6.07 -1.13 16.76
CA LYS A 189 7.37 -0.60 17.18
C LYS A 189 8.23 -0.05 16.04
N THR A 190 7.89 -0.28 14.76
CA THR A 190 8.57 0.41 13.65
C THR A 190 8.05 1.84 13.46
N CYS A 191 7.01 2.24 14.20
CA CYS A 191 6.48 3.60 14.20
C CYS A 191 7.55 4.62 14.61
N VAL A 192 7.65 5.70 13.83
CA VAL A 192 8.55 6.81 14.11
C VAL A 192 7.88 7.74 15.12
N MET A 193 8.40 7.76 16.35
CA MET A 193 7.80 8.50 17.47
C MET A 193 7.98 10.03 17.38
N GLY A 194 8.83 10.50 16.48
CA GLY A 194 9.18 11.92 16.35
C GLY A 194 9.84 12.49 17.62
N ASN A 195 9.86 13.82 17.73
CA ASN A 195 10.58 14.54 18.79
C ASN A 195 9.66 15.12 19.89
N LYS A 196 8.38 14.75 19.89
CA LYS A 196 7.44 15.20 20.91
C LYS A 196 7.74 14.54 22.24
N HIS A 197 7.74 15.30 23.32
CA HIS A 197 7.94 14.80 24.67
C HIS A 197 6.93 15.44 25.61
N TYR A 198 6.57 14.70 26.65
CA TYR A 198 5.72 15.18 27.74
C TYR A 198 6.57 15.37 28.99
N VAL A 199 6.33 16.46 29.72
CA VAL A 199 7.04 16.77 30.96
C VAL A 199 6.04 16.81 32.10
N LEU A 200 6.19 15.92 33.07
CA LEU A 200 5.48 15.96 34.34
C LEU A 200 6.39 16.63 35.38
N ARG A 201 5.88 17.61 36.13
CA ARG A 201 6.64 18.33 37.18
C ARG A 201 5.87 18.29 38.49
N GLY A 202 6.56 17.91 39.55
CA GLY A 202 6.13 18.10 40.93
C GLY A 202 7.14 18.95 41.71
N PRO A 203 6.92 19.16 43.02
CA PRO A 203 7.80 19.96 43.87
C PRO A 203 9.26 19.48 43.84
N ASP A 204 9.46 18.16 43.89
CA ASP A 204 10.78 17.54 44.02
C ASP A 204 11.15 16.64 42.84
N TYR A 205 10.37 16.66 41.76
CA TYR A 205 10.62 15.81 40.61
C TYR A 205 10.24 16.40 39.26
N LYS A 206 10.92 15.94 38.21
CA LYS A 206 10.64 16.24 36.81
C LYS A 206 10.84 15.00 35.96
N VAL A 207 9.78 14.54 35.30
CA VAL A 207 9.80 13.34 34.45
C VAL A 207 9.57 13.73 33.00
N LEU A 208 10.43 13.24 32.10
CA LEU A 208 10.35 13.39 30.66
C LEU A 208 9.92 12.05 30.04
N LEU A 209 8.81 12.06 29.32
CA LEU A 209 8.23 10.89 28.66
C LEU A 209 8.18 11.11 27.14
N ASN A 210 8.33 10.04 26.37
CA ASN A 210 8.08 10.07 24.94
C ASN A 210 6.56 9.93 24.64
N PRO A 211 6.13 9.98 23.37
CA PRO A 211 4.71 9.96 23.03
C PRO A 211 3.93 8.71 23.44
N ILE A 212 4.63 7.62 23.76
CA ILE A 212 4.05 6.35 24.20
C ILE A 212 4.17 6.15 25.71
N CYS A 213 4.39 7.24 26.46
CA CYS A 213 4.57 7.24 27.92
C CYS A 213 5.78 6.41 28.40
N GLN A 214 6.75 6.17 27.53
CA GLN A 214 8.02 5.56 27.94
C GLN A 214 8.91 6.64 28.54
N LEU A 215 9.49 6.34 29.70
CA LEU A 215 10.44 7.19 30.39
C LEU A 215 11.67 7.45 29.52
N VAL A 216 12.02 8.73 29.36
CA VAL A 216 13.25 9.18 28.69
C VAL A 216 14.26 9.64 29.73
N ASN A 217 13.82 10.47 30.68
CA ASN A 217 14.64 10.98 31.78
C ASN A 217 13.75 11.29 32.98
N ALA A 218 14.26 11.12 34.20
CA ALA A 218 13.63 11.60 35.43
C ALA A 218 14.66 12.29 36.31
N GLU A 219 14.31 13.42 36.89
CA GLU A 219 15.06 14.11 37.93
C GLU A 219 14.22 14.05 39.21
N ILE A 220 14.77 13.49 40.28
CA ILE A 220 14.08 13.31 41.58
C ILE A 220 15.06 13.72 42.67
N ASN A 221 14.68 14.69 43.51
CA ASN A 221 15.54 15.22 44.60
C ASN A 221 16.95 15.61 44.11
N GLY A 222 17.05 16.18 42.89
CA GLY A 222 18.32 16.56 42.26
C GLY A 222 19.13 15.42 41.64
N SER A 223 18.69 14.15 41.76
CA SER A 223 19.31 12.99 41.12
C SER A 223 18.70 12.71 39.74
N ILE A 224 19.53 12.44 38.73
CA ILE A 224 19.10 12.18 37.34
C ILE A 224 19.08 10.67 37.05
N TYR A 225 17.96 10.19 36.51
CA TYR A 225 17.71 8.80 36.16
C TYR A 225 17.35 8.68 34.67
N THR A 226 18.15 7.91 33.96
CA THR A 226 18.00 7.64 32.52
C THR A 226 17.51 6.21 32.28
N THR A 227 16.99 5.94 31.08
CA THR A 227 16.48 4.61 30.67
C THR A 227 17.44 3.45 30.92
N HIS A 228 18.76 3.69 30.91
CA HIS A 228 19.79 2.67 31.16
C HIS A 228 20.05 2.40 32.65
N ASN A 229 19.71 3.34 33.53
CA ASN A 229 19.93 3.23 34.99
C ASN A 229 18.68 2.76 35.75
N LEU A 230 17.56 2.57 35.06
CA LEU A 230 16.24 2.32 35.64
C LEU A 230 15.78 0.85 35.54
N SER A 231 16.62 -0.07 35.07
CA SER A 231 16.31 -1.51 35.12
C SER A 231 16.07 -2.01 36.55
N ASP A 232 16.53 -1.27 37.56
CA ASP A 232 16.48 -1.65 38.98
C ASP A 232 15.40 -0.91 39.79
N ILE A 233 14.74 0.11 39.23
CA ILE A 233 13.63 0.80 39.91
C ILE A 233 12.31 0.22 39.37
N ASN A 234 11.67 -0.56 40.25
CA ASN A 234 10.39 -1.23 40.07
C ASN A 234 9.42 -0.42 39.18
N ARG A 235 9.06 -0.98 38.01
CA ARG A 235 8.12 -0.41 37.01
C ARG A 235 6.77 0.04 37.61
N VAL A 236 6.41 -0.52 38.78
CA VAL A 236 5.21 -0.22 39.57
C VAL A 236 5.17 1.24 40.05
N SER A 237 6.32 1.87 40.25
CA SER A 237 6.37 3.23 40.79
C SER A 237 5.89 4.24 39.75
N VAL A 238 6.32 4.11 38.49
CA VAL A 238 5.98 5.04 37.38
C VAL A 238 4.49 5.00 37.04
N SER A 239 3.84 3.83 37.15
CA SER A 239 2.39 3.71 36.93
C SER A 239 1.58 4.54 37.92
N ASN A 240 1.99 4.62 39.20
CA ASN A 240 1.25 5.39 40.21
C ASN A 240 1.32 6.91 39.98
N TRP A 241 2.35 7.42 39.29
CA TRP A 241 2.48 8.85 38.95
C TRP A 241 1.70 9.26 37.71
N LEU A 242 1.26 8.30 36.88
CA LEU A 242 0.52 8.57 35.64
C LEU A 242 -1.01 8.53 35.85
N TYR A 243 -1.48 8.03 36.99
CA TYR A 243 -2.90 7.94 37.35
C TYR A 243 -3.26 8.81 38.58
N SER A 244 -2.36 9.68 39.05
CA SER A 244 -2.65 10.76 40.01
C SER A 244 -2.77 12.11 39.31
#